data_AF-A0A4R9JKA6-F1
#
_entry.id   AF-A0A4R9JKA6-F1
#
_cell.length_a   1.000
_cell.length_b   1.000
_cell.length_c   1.000
_cell.angle_alpha   90.00
_cell.angle_beta   90.00
_cell.angle_gamma   90.00
#
_symmetry.space_group_name_H-M   'P 1'
#
loop_
_entity.id
_entity.type
_entity.pdbx_description
1 polymer ?
#
loop_
_entity_poly.entity_id
_entity_poly.type
_entity_poly.pdbx_seq_one_letter_code
_entity_poly.pdbx_strand_id
1 'polypeptide(L)'
;MKLRIIAKYSIDGVTDGECIWEEKQDQFGTVEKTTKFSGEVLVEFQKDWSLFVERILSQNPSREEFLEKLGKKSDSLEQIVFGNSNPFWRSPGFRGSIQILVDPEFSSLPWEILRTHRGFLFQDSEFRRGIRITFIQKENLQRTNGILLVCNPVKTNLISSVTEECKSLYPILETKLPLRILKENNLTRVRFIEETNSVKYLHYAGHTEKKGIPLGEKDFLNTNDLAVHSFSNLNLVFINSCYSSFDSYEQSGLTTSFLKAGAKEVIGFLFPVESSLAKEIGIKFWKYFLSSKNSHKSITKIRKSLYKGSAKEIITAISLVHFSTQKQTNIYKRIIGITVVLLFLFFFIVFSDNRKEPIKVENLDTLEPTTVAERKTKEQVVLQKDVLLNRISQLKNPEFRKMAFSFLKTKHEFLDDSQKRELLETIFSKENSEEKMYYEFKTRSGF
;
A
#
# COMPACT_ATOMS: atom_id res chain seq x y z
N MET A 1 8.69 2.31 -12.61
CA MET A 1 9.70 3.17 -11.95
C MET A 1 9.87 2.68 -10.52
N LYS A 2 11.07 2.83 -9.98
CA LYS A 2 11.46 2.29 -8.68
C LYS A 2 11.71 3.43 -7.70
N LEU A 3 11.03 3.38 -6.58
CA LEU A 3 11.22 4.26 -5.44
C LEU A 3 11.86 3.45 -4.32
N ARG A 4 12.88 4.03 -3.69
CA ARG A 4 13.61 3.45 -2.57
C ARG A 4 13.38 4.31 -1.34
N ILE A 5 13.00 3.69 -0.22
CA ILE A 5 12.88 4.34 1.09
C ILE A 5 13.96 3.71 1.96
N ILE A 6 14.95 4.51 2.32
CA ILE A 6 16.21 4.07 2.92
C ILE A 6 16.32 4.62 4.33
N ALA A 7 16.63 3.74 5.28
CA ALA A 7 16.98 4.11 6.64
C ALA A 7 18.34 4.83 6.67
N LYS A 8 18.38 5.92 7.41
CA LYS A 8 19.60 6.59 7.85
C LYS A 8 19.62 6.58 9.37
N TYR A 9 20.65 5.97 9.94
CA TYR A 9 20.87 6.04 11.37
C TYR A 9 20.99 7.50 11.80
N SER A 10 20.09 7.95 12.67
CA SER A 10 20.28 9.21 13.40
C SER A 10 20.93 8.90 14.76
N ILE A 11 21.63 9.90 15.29
CA ILE A 11 22.45 9.81 16.50
C ILE A 11 21.56 9.57 17.74
N ASP A 12 20.27 9.90 17.66
CA ASP A 12 19.33 9.89 18.79
C ASP A 12 18.53 8.58 18.95
N GLY A 13 18.94 7.49 18.28
CA GLY A 13 18.28 6.18 18.37
C GLY A 13 16.97 6.06 17.58
N VAL A 14 16.48 7.16 16.99
CA VAL A 14 15.39 7.16 15.99
C VAL A 14 16.00 7.02 14.59
N THR A 15 15.39 6.22 13.72
CA THR A 15 15.91 6.03 12.36
C THR A 15 15.27 7.04 11.41
N ASP A 16 16.02 8.07 11.01
CA ASP A 16 15.64 8.98 9.92
C ASP A 16 15.64 8.24 8.59
N GLY A 17 15.09 8.86 7.54
CA GLY A 17 15.11 8.20 6.23
C GLY A 17 15.23 9.12 5.04
N GLU A 18 15.50 8.49 3.91
CA GLU A 18 15.60 9.11 2.60
C GLU A 18 14.71 8.39 1.60
N CYS A 19 13.88 9.16 0.94
CA CYS A 19 13.10 8.74 -0.21
C CYS A 19 13.89 9.09 -1.48
N ILE A 20 14.20 8.09 -2.29
CA ILE A 20 15.00 8.21 -3.50
C ILE A 20 14.22 7.65 -4.68
N TRP A 21 14.04 8.43 -5.74
CA TRP A 21 13.42 7.95 -6.99
C TRP A 21 14.06 8.52 -8.25
N GLU A 22 13.90 7.79 -9.34
CA GLU A 22 14.35 8.19 -10.67
C GLU A 22 13.26 9.02 -11.37
N GLU A 23 13.63 10.21 -11.83
CA GLU A 23 12.77 11.10 -12.60
C GLU A 23 13.40 11.33 -13.98
N LYS A 24 12.63 11.10 -15.06
CA LYS A 24 13.09 11.42 -16.40
C LYS A 24 12.87 12.91 -16.65
N GLN A 25 13.96 13.63 -16.95
CA GLN A 25 13.88 15.00 -17.42
C GLN A 25 14.09 15.03 -18.93
N ASP A 26 13.26 15.81 -19.63
CA ASP A 26 13.21 15.84 -21.10
C ASP A 26 14.56 16.19 -21.77
N GLN A 27 15.46 16.87 -21.05
CA GLN A 27 16.73 17.37 -21.59
C GLN A 27 17.99 16.75 -20.95
N PHE A 28 17.89 16.16 -19.76
CA PHE A 28 19.07 15.73 -18.97
C PHE A 28 19.11 14.23 -18.68
N GLY A 29 18.19 13.44 -19.26
CA GLY A 29 18.09 12.01 -18.99
C GLY A 29 17.44 11.72 -17.63
N THR A 30 17.79 10.58 -17.03
CA THR A 30 17.22 10.18 -15.73
C THR A 30 18.03 10.82 -14.60
N VAL A 31 17.38 11.64 -13.78
CA VAL A 31 17.96 12.27 -12.59
C VAL A 31 17.42 11.58 -11.34
N GLU A 32 18.29 11.34 -10.37
CA GLU A 32 17.89 10.82 -9.05
C GLU A 32 17.44 11.99 -8.15
N LYS A 33 16.20 11.91 -7.65
CA LYS A 33 15.65 12.85 -6.71
C LYS A 33 15.62 12.24 -5.31
N THR A 34 16.09 13.01 -4.33
CA THR A 34 16.20 12.57 -2.94
C THR A 34 15.49 13.55 -2.01
N THR A 35 14.61 13.02 -1.16
CA THR A 35 13.96 13.77 -0.08
C THR A 35 14.30 13.11 1.26
N LYS A 36 14.80 13.91 2.21
CA LYS A 36 15.02 13.47 3.60
C LYS A 36 13.74 13.64 4.41
N PHE A 37 13.49 12.73 5.34
CA PHE A 37 12.38 12.83 6.29
C PHE A 37 12.82 12.42 7.70
N SER A 38 12.17 13.01 8.71
CA SER A 38 12.41 12.71 10.12
C SER A 38 11.75 11.39 10.51
N GLY A 39 12.53 10.51 11.15
CA GLY A 39 12.02 9.28 11.72
C GLY A 39 11.07 9.51 12.88
N GLU A 40 11.25 10.59 13.64
CA GLU A 40 10.41 10.92 14.80
C GLU A 40 8.97 11.20 14.36
N VAL A 41 8.80 12.07 13.36
CA VAL A 41 7.49 12.39 12.76
C VAL A 41 6.82 11.14 12.17
N LEU A 42 7.62 10.22 11.63
CA LEU A 42 7.12 8.97 11.07
C LEU A 42 6.66 7.98 12.16
N VAL A 43 7.35 7.95 13.31
CA VAL A 43 6.94 7.19 14.50
C VAL A 43 5.64 7.76 15.07
N GLU A 44 5.49 9.08 15.13
CA GLU A 44 4.23 9.72 15.53
C GLU A 44 3.08 9.35 14.58
N PHE A 45 3.33 9.42 13.27
CA PHE A 45 2.36 8.95 12.27
C PHE A 45 2.00 7.48 12.50
N GLN A 46 2.95 6.60 12.79
CA GLN A 46 2.68 5.19 13.02
C GLN A 46 1.80 4.95 14.27
N LYS A 47 2.04 5.71 15.35
CA LYS A 47 1.20 5.66 16.56
C LYS A 47 -0.23 6.09 16.25
N ASP A 48 -0.39 7.24 15.59
CA ASP A 48 -1.69 7.78 15.18
C ASP A 48 -2.41 6.85 14.17
N TRP A 49 -1.67 6.23 13.24
CA TRP A 49 -2.18 5.22 12.33
C TRP A 49 -2.70 4.00 13.09
N SER A 50 -1.96 3.51 14.08
CA SER A 50 -2.38 2.37 14.90
C SER A 50 -3.69 2.65 15.64
N LEU A 51 -3.81 3.83 16.25
CA LEU A 51 -5.05 4.29 16.89
C LEU A 51 -6.21 4.43 15.88
N PHE A 52 -5.93 4.90 14.67
CA PHE A 52 -6.91 4.96 13.61
C PHE A 52 -7.42 3.55 13.27
N VAL A 53 -6.53 2.57 13.06
CA VAL A 53 -6.92 1.18 12.78
C VAL A 53 -7.78 0.60 13.90
N GLU A 54 -7.38 0.78 15.17
CA GLU A 54 -8.16 0.31 16.33
C GLU A 54 -9.58 0.88 16.37
N ARG A 55 -9.73 2.17 16.07
CA ARG A 55 -11.05 2.82 15.97
C ARG A 55 -11.88 2.25 14.83
N ILE A 56 -11.29 2.00 13.66
CA ILE A 56 -12.02 1.40 12.52
C ILE A 56 -12.49 -0.02 12.86
N LEU A 57 -11.64 -0.82 13.49
CA LEU A 57 -11.97 -2.19 13.87
C LEU A 57 -13.02 -2.27 14.99
N SER A 58 -13.08 -1.27 15.88
CA SER A 58 -14.05 -1.23 16.99
C SER A 58 -15.39 -0.58 16.59
N GLN A 59 -15.35 0.54 15.87
CA GLN A 59 -16.53 1.37 15.59
C GLN A 59 -17.17 1.07 14.23
N ASN A 60 -16.40 0.54 13.27
CA ASN A 60 -16.85 0.27 11.90
C ASN A 60 -17.65 1.44 11.27
N PRO A 61 -17.02 2.61 11.07
CA PRO A 61 -17.71 3.79 10.54
C PRO A 61 -18.23 3.56 9.12
N SER A 62 -19.01 4.53 8.63
CA SER A 62 -19.46 4.51 7.24
C SER A 62 -18.27 4.50 6.27
N ARG A 63 -18.50 3.98 5.07
CA ARG A 63 -17.47 3.88 4.05
C ARG A 63 -16.96 5.27 3.65
N GLU A 64 -17.85 6.24 3.52
CA GLU A 64 -17.54 7.62 3.14
C GLU A 64 -16.64 8.26 4.19
N GLU A 65 -17.02 8.16 5.47
CA GLU A 65 -16.24 8.69 6.59
C GLU A 65 -14.84 8.03 6.67
N PHE A 66 -14.80 6.71 6.50
CA PHE A 66 -13.53 5.97 6.47
C PHE A 66 -12.62 6.45 5.34
N LEU A 67 -13.14 6.57 4.11
CA LEU A 67 -12.34 6.96 2.94
C LEU A 67 -11.84 8.40 3.04
N GLU A 68 -12.63 9.31 3.61
CA GLU A 68 -12.22 10.68 3.87
C GLU A 68 -11.04 10.71 4.86
N LYS A 69 -11.17 10.01 6.00
CA LYS A 69 -10.11 9.91 7.01
C LYS A 69 -8.86 9.21 6.46
N LEU A 70 -9.03 8.17 5.66
CA LEU A 70 -7.94 7.48 4.98
C LEU A 70 -7.20 8.43 4.02
N GLY A 71 -7.93 9.27 3.28
CA GLY A 71 -7.34 10.30 2.43
C GLY A 71 -6.45 11.26 3.21
N LYS A 72 -6.92 11.73 4.36
CA LYS A 72 -6.12 12.59 5.27
C LYS A 72 -4.86 11.88 5.77
N LYS A 73 -4.94 10.60 6.16
CA LYS A 73 -3.76 9.80 6.55
C LYS A 73 -2.77 9.64 5.40
N SER A 74 -3.27 9.42 4.19
CA SER A 74 -2.42 9.37 2.99
C SER A 74 -1.67 10.68 2.79
N ASP A 75 -2.35 11.82 2.94
CA ASP A 75 -1.75 13.13 2.71
C ASP A 75 -0.69 13.45 3.76
N SER A 76 -0.94 13.10 5.03
CA SER A 76 0.06 13.21 6.08
C SER A 76 1.30 12.36 5.78
N LEU A 77 1.13 11.09 5.40
CA LEU A 77 2.26 10.21 5.08
C LEU A 77 3.04 10.72 3.86
N GLU A 78 2.34 11.19 2.83
CA GLU A 78 2.98 11.76 1.65
C GLU A 78 3.77 13.04 1.99
N GLN A 79 3.20 13.95 2.78
CA GLN A 79 3.88 15.16 3.21
C GLN A 79 5.13 14.86 4.04
N ILE A 80 5.08 13.85 4.92
CA ILE A 80 6.24 13.42 5.71
C ILE A 80 7.37 12.94 4.79
N VAL A 81 7.05 12.06 3.83
CA VAL A 81 8.07 11.32 3.07
C VAL A 81 8.56 12.09 1.84
N PHE A 82 7.70 12.89 1.22
CA PHE A 82 8.00 13.62 -0.01
C PHE A 82 8.15 15.14 0.21
N GLY A 83 7.77 15.66 1.38
CA GLY A 83 7.82 17.09 1.67
C GLY A 83 6.98 17.88 0.66
N ASN A 84 7.60 18.88 0.05
CA ASN A 84 6.98 19.70 -0.99
C ASN A 84 7.04 19.05 -2.39
N SER A 85 7.64 17.87 -2.53
CA SER A 85 7.75 17.18 -3.81
C SER A 85 6.50 16.37 -4.10
N ASN A 86 5.96 16.50 -5.30
CA ASN A 86 4.88 15.63 -5.74
C ASN A 86 5.47 14.31 -6.31
N PRO A 87 5.05 13.13 -5.85
CA PRO A 87 5.51 11.87 -6.42
C PRO A 87 5.14 11.76 -7.91
N PHE A 88 6.04 11.23 -8.74
CA PHE A 88 5.86 11.16 -10.20
C PHE A 88 4.55 10.46 -10.63
N TRP A 89 4.06 9.49 -9.86
CA TRP A 89 2.82 8.74 -10.16
C TRP A 89 1.52 9.55 -9.92
N ARG A 90 1.63 10.71 -9.27
CA ARG A 90 0.52 11.68 -9.15
C ARG A 90 0.30 12.44 -10.45
N SER A 91 1.26 12.44 -11.37
CA SER A 91 1.12 13.09 -12.68
C SER A 91 -0.04 12.48 -13.47
N PRO A 92 -0.97 13.29 -14.00
CA PRO A 92 -2.04 12.81 -14.86
C PRO A 92 -1.48 11.99 -16.03
N GLY A 93 -2.10 10.84 -16.30
CA GLY A 93 -1.71 10.00 -17.43
C GLY A 93 -0.55 9.02 -17.18
N PHE A 94 0.02 8.97 -15.96
CA PHE A 94 1.00 7.93 -15.62
C PHE A 94 0.42 6.52 -15.83
N ARG A 95 1.15 5.65 -16.53
CA ARG A 95 0.75 4.25 -16.83
C ARG A 95 1.81 3.22 -16.44
N GLY A 96 2.88 3.65 -15.76
CA GLY A 96 3.97 2.76 -15.37
C GLY A 96 3.64 1.90 -14.16
N SER A 97 4.48 0.91 -13.88
CA SER A 97 4.46 0.20 -12.60
C SER A 97 5.13 1.03 -11.50
N ILE A 98 4.59 0.92 -10.29
CA ILE A 98 5.10 1.60 -9.10
C ILE A 98 5.72 0.53 -8.22
N GLN A 99 7.02 0.63 -7.97
CA GLN A 99 7.70 -0.27 -7.04
C GLN A 99 8.27 0.53 -5.88
N ILE A 100 7.79 0.26 -4.67
CA ILE A 100 8.34 0.82 -3.43
C ILE A 100 9.20 -0.27 -2.77
N LEU A 101 10.50 0.02 -2.66
CA LEU A 101 11.46 -0.81 -1.94
C LEU A 101 11.85 -0.10 -0.64
N VAL A 102 11.49 -0.71 0.48
CA VAL A 102 11.70 -0.12 1.81
C VAL A 102 12.73 -0.90 2.60
N ASP A 103 13.46 -0.20 3.45
CA ASP A 103 14.24 -0.86 4.49
C ASP A 103 13.31 -1.47 5.56
N PRO A 104 13.72 -2.55 6.24
CA PRO A 104 12.91 -3.23 7.24
C PRO A 104 12.35 -2.30 8.33
N GLU A 105 13.09 -1.28 8.74
CA GLU A 105 12.71 -0.30 9.75
C GLU A 105 11.43 0.47 9.37
N PHE A 106 11.15 0.56 8.08
CA PHE A 106 10.00 1.26 7.51
C PHE A 106 8.96 0.32 6.89
N SER A 107 9.10 -0.99 7.06
CA SER A 107 8.19 -1.97 6.46
C SER A 107 6.86 -2.10 7.21
N SER A 108 6.72 -1.57 8.43
CA SER A 108 5.45 -1.58 9.15
C SER A 108 4.52 -0.43 8.72
N LEU A 109 5.01 0.51 7.92
CA LEU A 109 4.23 1.63 7.42
C LEU A 109 3.26 1.20 6.30
N PRO A 110 2.06 1.82 6.24
CA PRO A 110 1.00 1.44 5.31
C PRO A 110 1.21 2.09 3.93
N TRP A 111 2.33 1.84 3.23
CA TRP A 111 2.61 2.45 1.91
C TRP A 111 1.49 2.27 0.87
N GLU A 112 0.68 1.22 1.05
CA GLU A 112 -0.54 0.92 0.33
C GLU A 112 -1.56 2.07 0.29
N ILE A 113 -1.53 2.99 1.25
CA ILE A 113 -2.47 4.11 1.37
C ILE A 113 -2.06 5.33 0.57
N LEU A 114 -0.85 5.39 -0.01
CA LEU A 114 -0.48 6.54 -0.84
C LEU A 114 -1.42 6.61 -2.06
N ARG A 115 -1.71 7.81 -2.55
CA ARG A 115 -2.63 7.97 -3.68
C ARG A 115 -1.88 8.12 -5.00
N THR A 116 -2.59 7.73 -6.04
CA THR A 116 -2.31 7.96 -7.45
C THR A 116 -3.44 8.81 -8.02
N HIS A 117 -3.33 9.22 -9.28
CA HIS A 117 -4.44 9.84 -10.00
C HIS A 117 -5.67 8.93 -10.19
N ARG A 118 -5.59 7.63 -9.86
CA ARG A 118 -6.69 6.63 -10.01
C ARG A 118 -7.27 6.13 -8.69
N GLY A 119 -6.79 6.62 -7.56
CA GLY A 119 -7.11 6.09 -6.23
C GLY A 119 -5.86 5.65 -5.46
N PHE A 120 -6.02 4.75 -4.50
CA PHE A 120 -4.96 4.30 -3.60
C PHE A 120 -4.06 3.22 -4.21
N LEU A 121 -2.79 3.14 -3.78
CA LEU A 121 -1.83 2.13 -4.28
C LEU A 121 -2.29 0.69 -4.07
N PHE A 122 -3.01 0.37 -2.98
CA PHE A 122 -3.53 -1.00 -2.78
C PHE A 122 -4.52 -1.45 -3.85
N GLN A 123 -5.15 -0.50 -4.57
CA GLN A 123 -6.08 -0.75 -5.66
C GLN A 123 -5.38 -0.93 -7.01
N ASP A 124 -4.13 -0.46 -7.13
CA ASP A 124 -3.35 -0.52 -8.35
C ASP A 124 -2.80 -1.94 -8.58
N SER A 125 -3.07 -2.51 -9.75
CA SER A 125 -2.57 -3.84 -10.13
C SER A 125 -1.08 -3.86 -10.47
N GLU A 126 -0.50 -2.68 -10.74
CA GLU A 126 0.90 -2.51 -11.11
C GLU A 126 1.76 -2.02 -9.93
N PHE A 127 1.15 -1.81 -8.76
CA PHE A 127 1.87 -1.51 -7.53
C PHE A 127 2.59 -2.76 -6.98
N ARG A 128 3.85 -2.59 -6.58
CA ARG A 128 4.70 -3.63 -6.01
C ARG A 128 5.38 -3.08 -4.76
N ARG A 129 5.34 -3.86 -3.68
CA ARG A 129 6.12 -3.60 -2.48
C ARG A 129 7.25 -4.63 -2.40
N GLY A 130 8.42 -4.19 -1.98
CA GLY A 130 9.51 -5.08 -1.63
C GLY A 130 10.29 -4.54 -0.44
N ILE A 131 11.07 -5.40 0.18
CA ILE A 131 11.98 -5.05 1.26
C ILE A 131 13.41 -5.10 0.72
N ARG A 132 14.23 -4.12 1.08
CA ARG A 132 15.66 -4.15 0.76
C ARG A 132 16.36 -5.15 1.67
N ILE A 133 17.02 -6.11 1.05
CA ILE A 133 17.75 -7.18 1.73
C ILE A 133 19.17 -7.14 1.20
N THR A 134 20.13 -7.01 2.12
CA THR A 134 21.55 -6.88 1.81
C THR A 134 22.22 -8.23 1.55
N PHE A 135 21.64 -9.32 2.06
CA PHE A 135 22.18 -10.67 1.95
C PHE A 135 21.11 -11.66 1.46
N ILE A 136 21.36 -12.30 0.32
CA ILE A 136 20.51 -13.38 -0.20
C ILE A 136 21.29 -14.68 -0.02
N GLN A 137 20.73 -15.62 0.75
CA GLN A 137 21.33 -16.93 0.95
C GLN A 137 21.44 -17.72 -0.37
N LYS A 138 22.40 -18.66 -0.43
CA LYS A 138 22.65 -19.52 -1.60
C LYS A 138 21.37 -20.24 -2.05
N GLU A 139 21.20 -20.41 -3.35
CA GLU A 139 20.08 -21.16 -3.91
C GLU A 139 20.12 -22.63 -3.45
N ASN A 140 19.02 -23.10 -2.86
CA ASN A 140 18.74 -24.49 -2.64
C ASN A 140 18.11 -25.07 -3.93
N LEU A 141 18.77 -26.06 -4.50
CA LEU A 141 18.37 -26.70 -5.76
C LEU A 141 17.24 -27.73 -5.58
N GLN A 142 16.98 -28.18 -4.34
CA GLN A 142 15.88 -29.09 -4.07
C GLN A 142 14.55 -28.33 -4.08
N ARG A 143 13.78 -28.52 -5.14
CA ARG A 143 12.44 -27.94 -5.31
C ARG A 143 11.46 -29.05 -5.64
N THR A 144 10.71 -29.55 -4.66
CA THR A 144 9.49 -30.30 -4.99
C THR A 144 8.38 -29.30 -5.30
N ASN A 145 7.53 -29.58 -6.29
CA ASN A 145 6.40 -28.70 -6.63
C ASN A 145 5.24 -28.83 -5.64
N GLY A 146 5.52 -29.12 -4.36
CA GLY A 146 4.54 -29.32 -3.30
C GLY A 146 4.20 -28.04 -2.54
N ILE A 147 3.19 -28.15 -1.68
CA ILE A 147 2.76 -27.12 -0.74
C ILE A 147 2.71 -27.67 0.69
N LEU A 148 3.17 -26.88 1.64
CA LEU A 148 3.01 -27.12 3.07
C LEU A 148 1.84 -26.28 3.60
N LEU A 149 0.87 -26.94 4.24
CA LEU A 149 -0.22 -26.33 5.00
C LEU A 149 0.05 -26.50 6.50
N VAL A 150 0.29 -25.41 7.21
CA VAL A 150 0.50 -25.41 8.66
C VAL A 150 -0.76 -24.90 9.37
N CYS A 151 -1.29 -25.72 10.26
CA CYS A 151 -2.49 -25.46 11.05
C CYS A 151 -2.09 -25.30 12.52
N ASN A 152 -1.94 -24.05 12.97
CA ASN A 152 -1.36 -23.72 14.26
C ASN A 152 -2.22 -22.71 15.06
N PRO A 153 -3.35 -23.14 15.64
CA PRO A 153 -4.23 -22.23 16.35
C PRO A 153 -3.56 -21.58 17.56
N VAL A 154 -2.84 -22.35 18.39
CA VAL A 154 -2.17 -22.00 19.67
C VAL A 154 -3.08 -21.41 20.74
N LYS A 155 -3.98 -20.50 20.38
CA LYS A 155 -4.98 -19.89 21.26
C LYS A 155 -6.33 -20.58 21.09
N THR A 156 -6.99 -20.82 22.21
CA THR A 156 -8.30 -21.50 22.26
C THR A 156 -9.36 -20.80 21.41
N ASN A 157 -9.37 -19.47 21.39
CA ASN A 157 -10.30 -18.67 20.60
C ASN A 157 -10.05 -18.73 19.07
N LEU A 158 -8.91 -19.29 18.63
CA LEU A 158 -8.57 -19.43 17.20
C LEU A 158 -8.82 -20.84 16.65
N ILE A 159 -9.00 -21.85 17.52
CA ILE A 159 -9.11 -23.28 17.15
C ILE A 159 -10.14 -23.49 16.04
N SER A 160 -11.38 -23.00 16.22
CA SER A 160 -12.44 -23.18 15.23
C SER A 160 -12.05 -22.55 13.88
N SER A 161 -11.63 -21.28 13.88
CA SER A 161 -11.30 -20.56 12.65
C SER A 161 -10.16 -21.19 11.85
N VAL A 162 -9.07 -21.58 12.52
CA VAL A 162 -7.90 -22.21 11.88
C VAL A 162 -8.22 -23.61 11.40
N THR A 163 -8.99 -24.38 12.18
CA THR A 163 -9.43 -25.73 11.78
C THR A 163 -10.31 -25.67 10.54
N GLU A 164 -11.27 -24.74 10.50
CA GLU A 164 -12.14 -24.52 9.33
C GLU A 164 -11.37 -24.05 8.10
N GLU A 165 -10.41 -23.14 8.27
CA GLU A 165 -9.54 -22.69 7.20
C GLU A 165 -8.77 -23.86 6.58
N CYS A 166 -8.06 -24.63 7.42
CA CYS A 166 -7.27 -25.77 6.98
C CYS A 166 -8.14 -26.85 6.34
N LYS A 167 -9.31 -27.16 6.91
CA LYS A 167 -10.28 -28.12 6.35
C LYS A 167 -10.78 -27.66 4.97
N SER A 168 -10.99 -26.35 4.79
CA SER A 168 -11.44 -25.79 3.52
C SER A 168 -10.34 -25.76 2.47
N LEU A 169 -9.09 -25.49 2.88
CA LEU A 169 -7.93 -25.45 1.99
C LEU A 169 -7.49 -26.84 1.52
N TYR A 170 -7.63 -27.87 2.37
CA TYR A 170 -7.25 -29.25 2.05
C TYR A 170 -7.69 -29.70 0.63
N PRO A 171 -9.00 -29.73 0.30
CA PRO A 171 -9.45 -30.19 -1.02
C PRO A 171 -9.06 -29.22 -2.15
N ILE A 172 -8.82 -27.94 -1.85
CA ILE A 172 -8.41 -26.95 -2.86
C ILE A 172 -6.95 -27.20 -3.27
N LEU A 173 -6.09 -27.52 -2.31
CA LEU A 173 -4.66 -27.65 -2.52
C LEU A 173 -4.28 -29.02 -3.09
N GLU A 174 -4.81 -30.11 -2.51
CA GLU A 174 -4.46 -31.49 -2.89
C GLU A 174 -4.79 -31.80 -4.36
N THR A 175 -5.84 -31.17 -4.90
CA THR A 175 -6.25 -31.38 -6.30
C THR A 175 -5.22 -30.90 -7.33
N LYS A 176 -4.29 -30.01 -6.95
CA LYS A 176 -3.35 -29.37 -7.89
C LYS A 176 -1.90 -29.44 -7.46
N LEU A 177 -1.60 -29.76 -6.21
CA LEU A 177 -0.25 -29.76 -5.64
C LEU A 177 -0.10 -30.94 -4.66
N PRO A 178 1.05 -31.64 -4.64
CA PRO A 178 1.40 -32.54 -3.55
C PRO A 178 1.32 -31.78 -2.21
N LEU A 179 0.38 -32.17 -1.36
CA LEU A 179 0.06 -31.48 -0.12
C LEU A 179 0.74 -32.17 1.06
N ARG A 180 1.43 -31.37 1.88
CA ARG A 180 1.94 -31.75 3.19
C ARG A 180 1.24 -30.93 4.26
N ILE A 181 0.97 -31.53 5.42
CA ILE A 181 0.20 -30.87 6.48
C ILE A 181 0.92 -31.04 7.81
N LEU A 182 1.14 -29.92 8.49
CA LEU A 182 1.57 -29.90 9.89
C LEU A 182 0.42 -29.39 10.76
N LYS A 183 0.03 -30.24 11.71
CA LYS A 183 -0.94 -29.93 12.77
C LYS A 183 -0.20 -29.84 14.09
N GLU A 184 -0.83 -29.21 15.08
CA GLU A 184 -0.30 -28.96 16.42
C GLU A 184 0.54 -30.11 17.02
N ASN A 185 0.01 -31.34 17.06
CA ASN A 185 0.71 -32.48 17.66
C ASN A 185 2.04 -32.87 16.97
N ASN A 186 2.23 -32.47 15.71
CA ASN A 186 3.42 -32.77 14.91
C ASN A 186 4.24 -31.51 14.60
N LEU A 187 3.85 -30.36 15.14
CA LEU A 187 4.44 -29.07 14.82
C LEU A 187 5.55 -28.74 15.82
N THR A 188 6.76 -29.24 15.53
CA THR A 188 7.98 -28.85 16.23
C THR A 188 8.81 -27.92 15.35
N ARG A 189 9.75 -27.17 15.95
CA ARG A 189 10.68 -26.30 15.23
C ARG A 189 11.42 -27.04 14.13
N VAL A 190 12.03 -28.19 14.45
CA VAL A 190 12.77 -29.00 13.49
C VAL A 190 11.86 -29.44 12.34
N ARG A 191 10.67 -29.96 12.66
CA ARG A 191 9.74 -30.45 11.65
C ARG A 191 9.22 -29.34 10.74
N PHE A 192 8.94 -28.16 11.30
CA PHE A 192 8.54 -26.99 10.52
C PHE A 192 9.60 -26.62 9.49
N ILE A 193 10.87 -26.53 9.91
CA ILE A 193 11.99 -26.17 9.03
C ILE A 193 12.20 -27.24 7.95
N GLU A 194 12.22 -28.52 8.31
CA GLU A 194 12.38 -29.64 7.37
C GLU A 194 11.29 -29.65 6.29
N GLU A 195 10.03 -29.57 6.70
CA GLU A 195 8.92 -29.61 5.75
C GLU A 195 8.89 -28.36 4.87
N THR A 196 9.23 -27.20 5.43
CA THR A 196 9.35 -25.94 4.69
C THR A 196 10.46 -25.99 3.62
N ASN A 197 11.59 -26.62 3.93
CA ASN A 197 12.69 -26.83 2.96
C ASN A 197 12.33 -27.81 1.84
N SER A 198 11.30 -28.65 2.04
CA SER A 198 10.92 -29.67 1.06
C SER A 198 9.92 -29.19 0.00
N VAL A 199 9.24 -28.06 0.23
CA VAL A 199 8.11 -27.59 -0.61
C VAL A 199 8.44 -26.33 -1.41
N LYS A 200 7.56 -25.94 -2.33
CA LYS A 200 7.69 -24.69 -3.10
C LYS A 200 6.77 -23.59 -2.61
N TYR A 201 5.74 -23.97 -1.88
CA TYR A 201 4.68 -23.11 -1.40
C TYR A 201 4.43 -23.39 0.07
N LEU A 202 4.17 -22.33 0.85
CA LEU A 202 3.81 -22.43 2.26
C LEU A 202 2.53 -21.64 2.51
N HIS A 203 1.56 -22.26 3.16
CA HIS A 203 0.44 -21.59 3.81
C HIS A 203 0.50 -21.82 5.31
N TYR A 204 0.58 -20.73 6.07
CA TYR A 204 0.51 -20.76 7.52
C TYR A 204 -0.83 -20.18 7.97
N ALA A 205 -1.63 -20.96 8.70
CA ALA A 205 -2.86 -20.52 9.34
C ALA A 205 -2.70 -20.63 10.86
N GLY A 206 -2.71 -19.50 11.57
CA GLY A 206 -2.44 -19.55 13.01
C GLY A 206 -2.13 -18.22 13.67
N HIS A 207 -1.73 -18.30 14.94
CA HIS A 207 -1.24 -17.15 15.69
C HIS A 207 0.26 -16.93 15.47
N THR A 208 0.70 -15.69 15.39
CA THR A 208 2.10 -15.29 15.43
C THR A 208 2.30 -14.23 16.49
N GLU A 209 3.47 -14.25 17.12
CA GLU A 209 3.90 -13.20 18.02
C GLU A 209 4.91 -12.30 17.31
N LYS A 210 5.15 -11.10 17.87
CA LYS A 210 6.17 -10.18 17.32
C LYS A 210 7.53 -10.86 17.17
N LYS A 211 7.85 -11.81 18.08
CA LYS A 211 9.13 -12.50 18.12
C LYS A 211 9.27 -13.71 17.20
N GLY A 212 8.17 -14.21 16.65
CA GLY A 212 8.19 -15.47 15.93
C GLY A 212 6.88 -16.26 16.01
N ILE A 213 7.01 -17.56 15.83
CA ILE A 213 5.89 -18.50 15.78
C ILE A 213 5.93 -19.38 17.04
N PRO A 214 4.92 -19.30 17.92
CA PRO A 214 4.76 -20.30 18.98
C PRO A 214 4.38 -21.65 18.35
N LEU A 215 5.12 -22.71 18.67
CA LEU A 215 4.93 -24.07 18.15
C LEU A 215 4.51 -24.97 19.33
N GLY A 216 3.21 -25.00 19.63
CA GLY A 216 2.70 -25.63 20.84
C GLY A 216 3.10 -24.90 22.12
N GLU A 217 2.99 -25.57 23.28
CA GLU A 217 3.16 -24.93 24.60
C GLU A 217 4.62 -24.64 25.00
N LYS A 218 5.60 -25.34 24.40
CA LYS A 218 7.00 -25.34 24.86
C LYS A 218 8.03 -25.01 23.80
N ASP A 219 7.63 -24.86 22.55
CA ASP A 219 8.56 -24.61 21.44
C ASP A 219 8.21 -23.28 20.77
N PHE A 220 9.23 -22.60 20.27
CA PHE A 220 9.12 -21.27 19.70
C PHE A 220 10.13 -21.10 18.58
N LEU A 221 9.66 -20.76 17.39
CA LEU A 221 10.50 -20.48 16.25
C LEU A 221 10.71 -18.97 16.10
N ASN A 222 11.89 -18.51 16.49
CA ASN A 222 12.25 -17.10 16.42
C ASN A 222 12.41 -16.62 14.97
N THR A 223 12.01 -15.38 14.70
CA THR A 223 12.28 -14.64 13.46
C THR A 223 13.76 -14.65 13.02
N ASN A 224 14.70 -14.59 13.96
CA ASN A 224 16.14 -14.65 13.67
C ASN A 224 16.58 -16.05 13.24
N ASP A 225 16.05 -17.09 13.90
CA ASP A 225 16.28 -18.49 13.52
C ASP A 225 15.76 -18.72 12.09
N LEU A 226 14.56 -18.24 11.78
CA LEU A 226 14.00 -18.30 10.42
C LEU A 226 14.91 -17.65 9.37
N ALA A 227 15.48 -16.48 9.68
CA ALA A 227 16.28 -15.71 8.73
C ALA A 227 17.65 -16.34 8.42
N VAL A 228 18.17 -17.20 9.29
CA VAL A 228 19.45 -17.91 9.06
C VAL A 228 19.28 -19.19 8.24
N HIS A 229 18.06 -19.68 8.02
CA HIS A 229 17.79 -20.80 7.13
C HIS A 229 17.72 -20.37 5.65
N SER A 230 17.93 -21.32 4.75
CA SER A 230 17.86 -21.11 3.29
C SER A 230 16.51 -21.60 2.74
N PHE A 231 15.56 -20.70 2.60
CA PHE A 231 14.25 -20.92 2.01
C PHE A 231 14.12 -20.45 0.55
N SER A 232 15.22 -20.45 -0.20
CA SER A 232 15.26 -20.13 -1.63
C SER A 232 14.49 -21.12 -2.53
N ASN A 233 14.05 -22.25 -1.97
CA ASN A 233 13.08 -23.17 -2.56
C ASN A 233 11.64 -22.59 -2.60
N LEU A 234 11.29 -21.69 -1.67
CA LEU A 234 9.96 -21.12 -1.56
C LEU A 234 9.72 -20.04 -2.62
N ASN A 235 8.80 -20.32 -3.54
CA ASN A 235 8.33 -19.33 -4.49
C ASN A 235 7.31 -18.37 -3.88
N LEU A 236 6.54 -18.84 -2.90
CA LEU A 236 5.51 -18.05 -2.26
C LEU A 236 5.20 -18.59 -0.86
N VAL A 237 5.18 -17.67 0.10
CA VAL A 237 4.76 -17.91 1.48
C VAL A 237 3.52 -17.05 1.76
N PHE A 238 2.44 -17.66 2.22
CA PHE A 238 1.23 -16.97 2.68
C PHE A 238 1.10 -17.16 4.20
N ILE A 239 1.24 -16.08 4.95
CA ILE A 239 1.14 -16.07 6.41
C ILE A 239 -0.20 -15.46 6.82
N ASN A 240 -1.17 -16.31 7.11
CA ASN A 240 -2.48 -15.90 7.58
C ASN A 240 -2.46 -15.66 9.10
N SER A 241 -1.79 -14.59 9.50
CA SER A 241 -1.72 -14.16 10.90
C SER A 241 -1.60 -12.66 11.04
N CYS A 242 -2.24 -12.11 12.08
CA CYS A 242 -2.16 -10.69 12.44
C CYS A 242 -0.71 -10.27 12.69
N TYR A 243 -0.33 -9.07 12.25
CA TYR A 243 1.02 -8.53 12.42
C TYR A 243 2.16 -9.39 11.86
N SER A 244 1.88 -10.40 11.03
CA SER A 244 2.91 -11.23 10.39
C SER A 244 3.89 -10.42 9.55
N SER A 245 3.46 -9.25 9.05
CA SER A 245 4.23 -8.32 8.24
C SER A 245 4.77 -7.10 8.99
N PHE A 246 4.66 -7.07 10.31
CA PHE A 246 5.12 -5.96 11.12
C PHE A 246 6.60 -6.12 11.48
N ASP A 247 7.45 -5.14 11.10
CA ASP A 247 8.81 -5.00 11.60
C ASP A 247 8.94 -3.78 12.53
N SER A 248 9.94 -3.82 13.41
CA SER A 248 10.41 -2.68 14.22
C SER A 248 11.92 -2.54 14.12
N TYR A 249 12.48 -1.46 14.70
CA TYR A 249 13.92 -1.24 14.76
C TYR A 249 14.68 -2.35 15.53
N GLU A 250 14.04 -2.99 16.50
CA GLU A 250 14.65 -4.07 17.30
C GLU A 250 14.48 -5.45 16.67
N GLN A 251 13.49 -5.61 15.78
CA GLN A 251 13.04 -6.93 15.37
C GLN A 251 12.48 -6.96 13.96
N SER A 252 13.02 -7.88 13.15
CA SER A 252 12.38 -8.24 11.88
C SER A 252 11.14 -9.09 12.10
N GLY A 253 10.06 -8.76 11.40
CA GLY A 253 8.83 -9.53 11.31
C GLY A 253 9.02 -10.79 10.47
N LEU A 254 8.03 -11.69 10.55
CA LEU A 254 8.08 -12.99 9.87
C LEU A 254 8.24 -12.86 8.36
N THR A 255 7.53 -11.93 7.72
CA THR A 255 7.66 -11.76 6.27
C THR A 255 9.07 -11.35 5.86
N THR A 256 9.69 -10.41 6.57
CA THR A 256 11.08 -10.00 6.38
C THR A 256 12.04 -11.17 6.62
N SER A 257 11.83 -11.98 7.65
CA SER A 257 12.66 -13.16 7.91
C SER A 257 12.59 -14.19 6.79
N PHE A 258 11.41 -14.50 6.25
CA PHE A 258 11.28 -15.40 5.10
C PHE A 258 11.97 -14.85 3.85
N LEU A 259 11.85 -13.54 3.59
CA LEU A 259 12.53 -12.91 2.46
C LEU A 259 14.06 -12.92 2.65
N LYS A 260 14.56 -12.65 3.87
CA LYS A 260 16.00 -12.76 4.22
C LYS A 260 16.53 -14.18 4.03
N ALA A 261 15.70 -15.18 4.36
CA ALA A 261 15.97 -16.59 4.10
C ALA A 261 15.93 -16.97 2.61
N GLY A 262 15.50 -16.07 1.72
CA GLY A 262 15.51 -16.26 0.27
C GLY A 262 14.17 -16.62 -0.36
N ALA A 263 13.06 -16.60 0.39
CA ALA A 263 11.73 -16.76 -0.20
C ALA A 263 11.46 -15.66 -1.23
N LYS A 264 10.91 -16.02 -2.39
CA LYS A 264 10.75 -15.05 -3.52
C LYS A 264 9.65 -14.05 -3.27
N GLU A 265 8.54 -14.52 -2.71
CA GLU A 265 7.35 -13.74 -2.44
C GLU A 265 6.76 -14.13 -1.09
N VAL A 266 6.36 -13.14 -0.31
CA VAL A 266 5.71 -13.36 0.98
C VAL A 266 4.49 -12.45 1.10
N ILE A 267 3.39 -13.01 1.57
CA ILE A 267 2.12 -12.33 1.80
C ILE A 267 1.77 -12.46 3.27
N GLY A 268 1.32 -11.38 3.88
CA GLY A 268 0.89 -11.36 5.27
C GLY A 268 0.07 -10.13 5.60
N PHE A 269 -0.13 -9.88 6.90
CA PHE A 269 -0.93 -8.77 7.41
C PHE A 269 -0.09 -7.82 8.27
N LEU A 270 -0.23 -6.52 8.06
CA LEU A 270 0.43 -5.47 8.85
C LEU A 270 -0.26 -5.23 10.20
N PHE A 271 -1.59 -5.38 10.26
CA PHE A 271 -2.43 -5.00 11.40
C PHE A 271 -3.39 -6.16 11.78
N PRO A 272 -4.16 -6.05 12.88
CA PRO A 272 -5.15 -7.06 13.25
C PRO A 272 -6.22 -7.20 12.17
N VAL A 273 -6.67 -8.44 11.97
CA VAL A 273 -7.76 -8.79 11.05
C VAL A 273 -8.70 -9.75 11.76
N GLU A 274 -10.00 -9.63 11.48
CA GLU A 274 -11.00 -10.57 12.00
C GLU A 274 -10.75 -11.98 11.47
N SER A 275 -10.77 -12.99 12.34
CA SER A 275 -10.41 -14.37 11.99
C SER A 275 -11.27 -14.95 10.86
N SER A 276 -12.56 -14.60 10.79
CA SER A 276 -13.47 -15.01 9.72
C SER A 276 -13.03 -14.47 8.35
N LEU A 277 -12.66 -13.19 8.30
CA LEU A 277 -12.22 -12.52 7.09
C LEU A 277 -10.83 -13.00 6.65
N ALA A 278 -9.90 -13.18 7.60
CA ALA A 278 -8.59 -13.76 7.36
C ALA A 278 -8.69 -15.16 6.74
N LYS A 279 -9.53 -16.04 7.31
CA LYS A 279 -9.85 -17.37 6.75
C LYS A 279 -10.36 -17.28 5.32
N GLU A 280 -11.33 -16.42 5.06
CA GLU A 280 -11.93 -16.26 3.74
C GLU A 280 -10.90 -15.78 2.70
N ILE A 281 -10.04 -14.84 3.08
CA ILE A 281 -8.94 -14.33 2.26
C ILE A 281 -7.98 -15.47 1.90
N GLY A 282 -7.54 -16.28 2.87
CA GLY A 282 -6.66 -17.44 2.62
C GLY A 282 -7.26 -18.42 1.62
N ILE A 283 -8.54 -18.77 1.78
CA ILE A 283 -9.27 -19.66 0.87
C ILE A 283 -9.38 -19.05 -0.53
N LYS A 284 -9.81 -17.79 -0.66
CA LYS A 284 -9.95 -17.10 -1.94
C LYS A 284 -8.60 -16.97 -2.64
N PHE A 285 -7.54 -16.70 -1.89
CA PHE A 285 -6.19 -16.52 -2.42
C PHE A 285 -5.74 -17.78 -3.15
N TRP A 286 -5.77 -18.94 -2.49
CA TRP A 286 -5.34 -20.19 -3.12
C TRP A 286 -6.22 -20.60 -4.30
N LYS A 287 -7.53 -20.38 -4.24
CA LYS A 287 -8.42 -20.60 -5.41
C LYS A 287 -7.98 -19.79 -6.62
N TYR A 288 -7.70 -18.50 -6.44
CA TYR A 288 -7.27 -17.61 -7.54
C TYR A 288 -5.84 -17.88 -7.98
N PHE A 289 -4.95 -18.19 -7.04
CA PHE A 289 -3.55 -18.46 -7.32
C PHE A 289 -3.38 -19.77 -8.09
N LEU A 290 -4.09 -20.83 -7.70
CA LEU A 290 -3.99 -22.11 -8.40
C LEU A 290 -4.49 -22.04 -9.84
N SER A 291 -5.48 -21.19 -10.13
CA SER A 291 -6.00 -20.94 -11.47
C SER A 291 -5.06 -20.06 -12.32
N SER A 292 -4.55 -18.97 -11.75
CA SER A 292 -3.78 -17.97 -12.52
C SER A 292 -2.26 -18.15 -12.49
N LYS A 293 -1.75 -18.89 -11.50
CA LYS A 293 -0.33 -18.99 -11.12
C LYS A 293 0.33 -17.61 -10.94
N ASN A 294 -0.46 -16.62 -10.52
CA ASN A 294 -0.03 -15.24 -10.35
C ASN A 294 -0.58 -14.68 -9.02
N SER A 295 0.31 -14.57 -8.04
CA SER A 295 0.07 -14.04 -6.70
C SER A 295 -0.48 -12.62 -6.74
N HIS A 296 0.14 -11.73 -7.51
CA HIS A 296 -0.29 -10.33 -7.65
C HIS A 296 -1.72 -10.23 -8.18
N LYS A 297 -2.04 -10.95 -9.27
CA LYS A 297 -3.39 -10.98 -9.83
C LYS A 297 -4.42 -11.49 -8.81
N SER A 298 -4.03 -12.47 -8.01
CA SER A 298 -4.88 -13.07 -6.97
C SER A 298 -5.15 -12.09 -5.83
N ILE A 299 -4.12 -11.41 -5.33
CA ILE A 299 -4.25 -10.37 -4.29
C ILE A 299 -5.04 -9.17 -4.79
N THR A 300 -4.77 -8.68 -6.01
CA THR A 300 -5.56 -7.58 -6.60
C THR A 300 -7.04 -7.95 -6.69
N LYS A 301 -7.38 -9.19 -7.06
CA LYS A 301 -8.78 -9.64 -7.10
C LYS A 301 -9.43 -9.64 -5.71
N ILE A 302 -8.70 -10.07 -4.68
CA ILE A 302 -9.17 -10.04 -3.28
C ILE A 302 -9.36 -8.60 -2.82
N ARG A 303 -8.34 -7.74 -2.96
CA ARG A 303 -8.41 -6.32 -2.56
C ARG A 303 -9.54 -5.58 -3.26
N LYS A 304 -9.79 -5.84 -4.54
CA LYS A 304 -10.96 -5.28 -5.26
C LYS A 304 -12.30 -5.73 -4.70
N SER A 305 -12.39 -6.96 -4.18
CA SER A 305 -13.59 -7.46 -3.50
C SER A 305 -13.79 -6.74 -2.17
N LEU A 306 -12.74 -6.70 -1.34
CA LEU A 306 -12.77 -6.07 -0.02
C LEU A 306 -13.02 -4.57 -0.09
N TYR A 307 -12.49 -3.90 -1.11
CA TYR A 307 -12.72 -2.47 -1.34
C TYR A 307 -14.19 -2.10 -1.57
N LYS A 308 -15.01 -3.07 -1.99
CA LYS A 308 -16.46 -2.85 -2.18
C LYS A 308 -17.26 -2.97 -0.88
N GLY A 309 -16.64 -3.48 0.19
CA GLY A 309 -17.29 -3.76 1.46
C GLY A 309 -17.24 -2.60 2.46
N SER A 310 -17.31 -2.98 3.73
CA SER A 310 -17.26 -2.12 4.93
C SER A 310 -15.88 -1.50 5.18
N ALA A 311 -15.81 -0.53 6.09
CA ALA A 311 -14.53 0.06 6.53
C ALA A 311 -13.55 -1.02 7.05
N LYS A 312 -14.05 -2.03 7.76
CA LYS A 312 -13.28 -3.20 8.22
C LYS A 312 -12.69 -4.02 7.08
N GLU A 313 -13.44 -4.23 6.00
CA GLU A 313 -12.93 -4.95 4.83
C GLU A 313 -11.89 -4.12 4.07
N ILE A 314 -12.12 -2.80 3.93
CA ILE A 314 -11.15 -1.92 3.26
C ILE A 314 -9.84 -1.85 4.06
N ILE A 315 -9.89 -1.68 5.38
CA ILE A 315 -8.66 -1.67 6.20
C ILE A 315 -7.95 -3.02 6.18
N THR A 316 -8.70 -4.13 6.07
CA THR A 316 -8.12 -5.46 5.86
C THR A 316 -7.42 -5.57 4.50
N ALA A 317 -7.99 -4.97 3.44
CA ALA A 317 -7.36 -4.93 2.12
C ALA A 317 -6.02 -4.18 2.12
N ILE A 318 -5.92 -3.12 2.93
CA ILE A 318 -4.70 -2.34 3.15
C ILE A 318 -3.70 -3.15 3.99
N SER A 319 -4.16 -3.83 5.04
CA SER A 319 -3.34 -4.67 5.92
C SER A 319 -2.70 -5.84 5.17
N LEU A 320 -3.41 -6.43 4.20
CA LEU A 320 -2.93 -7.55 3.39
C LEU A 320 -1.83 -7.07 2.45
N VAL A 321 -0.57 -7.29 2.81
CA VAL A 321 0.61 -6.85 2.05
C VAL A 321 1.27 -8.00 1.31
N HIS A 322 1.88 -7.67 0.18
CA HIS A 322 2.57 -8.63 -0.68
C HIS A 322 3.96 -8.09 -1.00
N PHE A 323 4.96 -8.70 -0.37
CA PHE A 323 6.35 -8.45 -0.67
C PHE A 323 6.82 -9.38 -1.78
N SER A 324 7.41 -8.79 -2.82
CA SER A 324 8.04 -9.57 -3.88
C SER A 324 9.44 -9.06 -4.15
N THR A 325 10.38 -10.00 -4.24
CA THR A 325 11.67 -9.72 -4.86
C THR A 325 11.44 -9.59 -6.37
N GLN A 326 12.05 -8.58 -6.99
CA GLN A 326 11.71 -8.15 -8.34
C GLN A 326 11.68 -9.34 -9.31
N LYS A 327 10.54 -9.53 -9.98
CA LYS A 327 10.40 -10.54 -11.03
C LYS A 327 11.38 -10.14 -12.13
N GLN A 328 12.46 -10.91 -12.31
CA GLN A 328 13.30 -10.80 -13.48
C GLN A 328 12.36 -11.02 -14.67
N THR A 329 12.02 -9.93 -15.36
CA THR A 329 11.18 -10.05 -16.54
C THR A 329 11.93 -10.97 -17.47
N ASN A 330 11.26 -12.05 -17.89
CA ASN A 330 11.89 -13.09 -18.67
C ASN A 330 12.03 -12.54 -20.10
N ILE A 331 12.96 -11.59 -20.27
CA ILE A 331 13.22 -10.82 -21.48
C ILE A 331 13.39 -11.78 -22.66
N TYR A 332 14.01 -12.94 -22.41
CA TYR A 332 14.12 -14.04 -23.35
C TYR A 332 12.79 -14.50 -23.96
N LYS A 333 11.70 -14.65 -23.19
CA LYS A 333 10.40 -15.05 -23.75
C LYS A 333 9.79 -13.98 -24.65
N ARG A 334 10.03 -12.70 -24.33
CA ARG A 334 9.56 -11.57 -25.14
C ARG A 334 10.37 -11.43 -26.43
N ILE A 335 11.69 -11.62 -26.34
CA ILE A 335 12.58 -11.65 -27.51
C ILE A 335 12.17 -12.80 -28.42
N ILE A 336 12.04 -14.03 -27.91
CA ILE A 336 11.60 -15.19 -28.72
C ILE A 336 10.24 -14.92 -29.38
N GLY A 337 9.28 -14.34 -28.65
CA GLY A 337 7.97 -13.99 -29.22
C GLY A 337 8.08 -12.97 -30.36
N ILE A 338 8.88 -11.91 -30.18
CA ILE A 338 9.12 -10.90 -31.22
C ILE A 338 9.83 -11.54 -32.42
N THR A 339 10.85 -12.38 -32.19
CA THR A 339 11.58 -13.07 -33.27
C THR A 339 10.66 -13.97 -34.08
N VAL A 340 9.75 -14.72 -33.43
CA VAL A 340 8.77 -15.57 -34.12
C VAL A 340 7.79 -14.72 -34.95
N VAL A 341 7.29 -13.61 -34.42
CA VAL A 341 6.39 -12.71 -35.17
C VAL A 341 7.10 -12.07 -36.35
N LEU A 342 8.35 -11.62 -36.18
CA LEU A 342 9.16 -11.05 -37.26
C LEU A 342 9.46 -12.10 -38.34
N LEU A 343 9.77 -13.34 -37.96
CA LEU A 343 9.92 -14.45 -38.91
C LEU A 343 8.63 -14.73 -39.68
N PHE A 344 7.48 -14.68 -39.02
CA PHE A 344 6.17 -14.89 -39.66
C PHE A 344 5.81 -13.74 -40.60
N LEU A 345 6.08 -12.49 -40.22
CA LEU A 345 5.88 -11.31 -41.07
C LEU A 345 6.83 -11.33 -42.26
N PHE A 346 8.10 -11.70 -42.06
CA PHE A 346 9.06 -11.85 -43.14
C PHE A 346 8.62 -12.93 -44.12
N PHE A 347 8.12 -14.07 -43.60
CA PHE A 347 7.51 -15.10 -44.42
C PHE A 347 6.32 -14.54 -45.22
N PHE A 348 5.39 -13.84 -44.58
CA PHE A 348 4.27 -13.22 -45.32
C PHE A 348 4.74 -12.19 -46.35
N ILE A 349 5.73 -11.35 -46.08
CA ILE A 349 6.21 -10.36 -47.07
C ILE A 349 6.86 -11.07 -48.27
N VAL A 350 7.66 -12.10 -48.02
CA VAL A 350 8.30 -12.89 -49.10
C VAL A 350 7.27 -13.67 -49.91
N PHE A 351 6.17 -14.12 -49.29
CA PHE A 351 5.15 -14.96 -49.94
C PHE A 351 3.87 -14.22 -50.36
N SER A 352 3.69 -12.93 -50.01
CA SER A 352 2.49 -12.13 -50.35
C SER A 352 2.72 -11.15 -51.49
N ASP A 353 3.73 -11.39 -52.33
CA ASP A 353 3.87 -10.65 -53.58
C ASP A 353 2.76 -11.11 -54.55
N ASN A 354 1.58 -10.51 -54.40
CA ASN A 354 0.66 -10.14 -55.48
C ASN A 354 -0.64 -9.58 -54.90
N ARG A 355 -0.82 -8.27 -55.08
CA ARG A 355 -2.06 -7.47 -55.24
C ARG A 355 -2.01 -6.21 -54.38
N LYS A 356 -1.54 -5.13 -55.01
CA LYS A 356 -1.80 -3.76 -54.55
C LYS A 356 -3.05 -3.27 -55.26
N GLU A 357 -4.10 -2.97 -54.51
CA GLU A 357 -5.13 -2.03 -54.95
C GLU A 357 -5.13 -0.80 -54.01
N PRO A 358 -5.29 0.42 -54.53
CA PRO A 358 -5.19 1.65 -53.76
C PRO A 358 -6.49 1.96 -53.02
N ILE A 359 -6.35 2.36 -51.76
CA ILE A 359 -7.43 2.85 -50.89
C ILE A 359 -7.78 4.28 -51.31
N LYS A 360 -9.05 4.53 -51.66
CA LYS A 360 -9.62 5.87 -51.83
C LYS A 360 -9.96 6.46 -50.45
N VAL A 361 -9.47 7.67 -50.21
CA VAL A 361 -9.81 8.50 -49.03
C VAL A 361 -10.99 9.39 -49.42
N GLU A 362 -12.08 9.34 -48.67
CA GLU A 362 -13.20 10.27 -48.76
C GLU A 362 -13.00 11.46 -47.81
N ASN A 363 -13.44 12.62 -48.31
CA ASN A 363 -13.16 13.95 -47.80
C ASN A 363 -13.90 14.28 -46.51
N LEU A 364 -13.22 15.07 -45.67
CA LEU A 364 -13.81 15.89 -44.62
C LEU A 364 -14.57 17.06 -45.27
N ASP A 365 -15.80 17.29 -44.84
CA ASP A 365 -16.44 18.60 -44.94
C ASP A 365 -16.82 19.11 -43.54
N THR A 366 -16.31 20.32 -43.31
CA THR A 366 -16.56 21.31 -42.26
C THR A 366 -18.00 21.81 -42.20
N LEU A 367 -18.46 22.26 -41.02
CA LEU A 367 -19.30 23.45 -40.87
C LEU A 367 -19.26 24.03 -39.45
N GLU A 368 -19.53 25.33 -39.40
CA GLU A 368 -19.06 26.39 -38.51
C GLU A 368 -19.88 26.66 -37.21
N PRO A 369 -19.41 27.56 -36.33
CA PRO A 369 -19.89 27.76 -34.96
C PRO A 369 -20.95 28.86 -34.81
N THR A 370 -21.58 28.95 -33.63
CA THR A 370 -22.37 30.13 -33.25
C THR A 370 -22.18 30.49 -31.77
N THR A 371 -21.82 31.74 -31.54
CA THR A 371 -21.64 32.49 -30.28
C THR A 371 -22.96 32.99 -29.69
N VAL A 372 -23.02 33.31 -28.38
CA VAL A 372 -23.36 34.64 -27.80
C VAL A 372 -23.62 34.62 -26.27
N ALA A 373 -22.81 35.42 -25.57
CA ALA A 373 -22.99 36.36 -24.42
C ALA A 373 -23.70 36.07 -23.06
N GLU A 374 -22.91 36.38 -22.01
CA GLU A 374 -23.07 36.98 -20.66
C GLU A 374 -24.43 37.41 -20.04
N ARG A 375 -24.51 37.26 -18.70
CA ARG A 375 -24.88 38.36 -17.77
C ARG A 375 -24.49 38.07 -16.29
N LYS A 376 -24.00 39.12 -15.60
CA LYS A 376 -23.72 39.23 -14.15
C LYS A 376 -24.81 40.06 -13.46
N THR A 377 -25.07 39.80 -12.17
CA THR A 377 -25.59 40.80 -11.22
C THR A 377 -25.02 40.59 -9.82
N LYS A 378 -24.60 41.68 -9.17
CA LYS A 378 -24.17 41.81 -7.77
C LYS A 378 -25.28 42.52 -6.97
N GLU A 379 -25.43 42.18 -5.71
CA GLU A 379 -26.07 43.03 -4.69
C GLU A 379 -25.13 43.24 -3.49
N GLN A 380 -25.16 44.46 -2.95
CA GLN A 380 -24.47 44.93 -1.75
C GLN A 380 -25.50 45.16 -0.65
N VAL A 381 -25.18 44.77 0.59
CA VAL A 381 -25.89 45.22 1.80
C VAL A 381 -24.87 45.72 2.82
N VAL A 382 -25.24 46.83 3.47
CA VAL A 382 -24.45 47.66 4.38
C VAL A 382 -24.34 47.03 5.77
N LEU A 383 -23.18 47.24 6.41
CA LEU A 383 -22.65 46.45 7.51
C LEU A 383 -22.92 47.09 8.89
N GLN A 384 -23.55 46.33 9.80
CA GLN A 384 -23.40 46.51 11.25
C GLN A 384 -21.92 46.37 11.62
N LYS A 385 -21.43 47.21 12.55
CA LYS A 385 -20.03 47.19 13.00
C LYS A 385 -19.74 45.87 13.73
N ASP A 386 -19.16 44.95 12.99
CA ASP A 386 -18.89 43.58 13.39
C ASP A 386 -17.60 43.51 14.23
N VAL A 387 -17.74 43.11 15.49
CA VAL A 387 -16.64 43.00 16.48
C VAL A 387 -15.52 42.09 15.96
N LEU A 388 -15.87 41.06 15.17
CA LEU A 388 -14.92 40.14 14.58
C LEU A 388 -14.06 40.80 13.50
N LEU A 389 -14.65 41.64 12.65
CA LEU A 389 -13.90 42.33 11.58
C LEU A 389 -12.90 43.34 12.15
N ASN A 390 -13.23 43.97 13.29
CA ASN A 390 -12.28 44.81 14.01
C ASN A 390 -11.09 43.99 14.53
N ARG A 391 -11.32 42.80 15.12
CA ARG A 391 -10.23 41.91 15.55
C ARG A 391 -9.35 41.46 14.39
N ILE A 392 -9.95 41.10 13.24
CA ILE A 392 -9.19 40.74 12.03
C ILE A 392 -8.33 41.92 11.57
N SER A 393 -8.83 43.15 11.61
CA SER A 393 -8.08 44.34 11.19
C SER A 393 -6.83 44.62 12.05
N GLN A 394 -6.80 44.13 13.29
CA GLN A 394 -5.70 44.30 14.25
C GLN A 394 -4.58 43.25 14.13
N LEU A 395 -4.77 42.18 13.34
CA LEU A 395 -3.74 41.15 13.09
C LEU A 395 -2.50 41.77 12.45
N LYS A 396 -1.29 41.54 12.99
CA LYS A 396 -0.04 42.13 12.48
C LYS A 396 0.40 41.51 11.14
N ASN A 397 0.11 40.23 10.92
CA ASN A 397 0.43 39.48 9.72
C ASN A 397 -0.53 39.86 8.58
N PRO A 398 -0.01 40.48 7.48
CA PRO A 398 -0.85 40.96 6.39
C PRO A 398 -1.48 39.83 5.57
N GLU A 399 -0.83 38.67 5.46
CA GLU A 399 -1.41 37.51 4.78
C GLU A 399 -2.55 36.92 5.59
N PHE A 400 -2.34 36.70 6.90
CA PHE A 400 -3.37 36.15 7.76
C PHE A 400 -4.60 37.05 7.79
N ARG A 401 -4.38 38.36 7.90
CA ARG A 401 -5.43 39.38 7.79
C ARG A 401 -6.22 39.26 6.49
N LYS A 402 -5.53 39.19 5.34
CA LYS A 402 -6.15 39.06 4.01
C LYS A 402 -6.96 37.77 3.88
N MET A 403 -6.41 36.64 4.33
CA MET A 403 -7.07 35.34 4.24
C MET A 403 -8.29 35.26 5.16
N ALA A 404 -8.22 35.75 6.39
CA ALA A 404 -9.36 35.77 7.31
C ALA A 404 -10.52 36.64 6.76
N PHE A 405 -10.22 37.79 6.15
CA PHE A 405 -11.24 38.59 5.46
C PHE A 405 -11.82 37.89 4.22
N SER A 406 -10.98 37.19 3.45
CA SER A 406 -11.43 36.43 2.29
C SER A 406 -12.36 35.29 2.70
N PHE A 407 -11.97 34.53 3.72
CA PHE A 407 -12.70 33.38 4.25
C PHE A 407 -14.14 33.74 4.64
N LEU A 408 -14.34 34.87 5.33
CA LEU A 408 -15.68 35.35 5.69
C LEU A 408 -16.53 35.79 4.49
N LYS A 409 -15.92 36.19 3.37
CA LYS A 409 -16.63 36.70 2.18
C LYS A 409 -16.88 35.62 1.13
N THR A 410 -16.02 34.60 1.07
CA THR A 410 -16.13 33.52 0.08
C THR A 410 -17.15 32.48 0.54
N LYS A 411 -17.99 32.02 -0.38
CA LYS A 411 -18.83 30.83 -0.16
C LYS A 411 -17.91 29.64 0.10
N HIS A 412 -18.08 28.97 1.22
CA HIS A 412 -17.26 27.83 1.63
C HIS A 412 -18.04 26.55 1.42
N GLU A 413 -17.35 25.50 1.01
CA GLU A 413 -17.96 24.23 0.59
C GLU A 413 -18.62 23.47 1.75
N PHE A 414 -18.12 23.70 2.98
CA PHE A 414 -18.52 22.93 4.18
C PHE A 414 -19.02 23.74 5.37
N LEU A 415 -18.92 25.07 5.33
CA LEU A 415 -19.22 25.94 6.47
C LEU A 415 -20.18 27.02 6.04
N ASP A 416 -21.29 27.16 6.77
CA ASP A 416 -22.15 28.33 6.64
C ASP A 416 -21.50 29.58 7.27
N ASP A 417 -22.11 30.74 7.07
CA ASP A 417 -21.53 32.00 7.53
C ASP A 417 -21.48 32.12 9.05
N SER A 418 -22.34 31.41 9.80
CA SER A 418 -22.28 31.36 11.27
C SER A 418 -21.08 30.54 11.73
N GLN A 419 -20.89 29.37 11.13
CA GLN A 419 -19.80 28.44 11.47
C GLN A 419 -18.42 29.01 11.13
N LYS A 420 -18.29 29.78 10.05
CA LYS A 420 -17.05 30.50 9.72
C LYS A 420 -16.67 31.54 10.78
N ARG A 421 -17.67 32.28 11.27
CA ARG A 421 -17.48 33.31 12.31
C ARG A 421 -17.06 32.65 13.62
N GLU A 422 -17.77 31.60 14.03
CA GLU A 422 -17.46 30.84 15.24
C GLU A 422 -16.04 30.24 15.20
N LEU A 423 -15.61 29.72 14.04
CA LEU A 423 -14.27 29.18 13.87
C LEU A 423 -13.19 30.25 14.12
N LEU A 424 -13.34 31.44 13.54
CA LEU A 424 -12.39 32.53 13.74
C LEU A 424 -12.42 33.07 15.17
N GLU A 425 -13.61 33.19 15.77
CA GLU A 425 -13.74 33.60 17.17
C GLU A 425 -13.09 32.60 18.13
N THR A 426 -13.22 31.30 17.86
CA THR A 426 -12.55 30.24 18.64
C THR A 426 -11.02 30.30 18.52
N ILE A 427 -10.50 30.70 17.36
CA ILE A 427 -9.07 30.85 17.15
C ILE A 427 -8.56 32.10 17.88
N PHE A 428 -9.29 33.20 17.81
CA PHE A 428 -8.92 34.47 18.44
C PHE A 428 -9.16 34.52 19.96
N SER A 429 -9.97 33.62 20.52
CA SER A 429 -10.24 33.57 21.96
C SER A 429 -9.15 32.83 22.75
N LYS A 430 -8.27 32.08 22.09
CA LYS A 430 -7.13 31.42 22.72
C LYS A 430 -5.96 32.39 22.88
N GLU A 431 -5.32 32.40 24.05
CA GLU A 431 -4.05 33.10 24.25
C GLU A 431 -2.91 32.38 23.51
N ASN A 432 -2.85 32.58 22.19
CA ASN A 432 -1.85 31.99 21.30
C ASN A 432 -1.07 33.11 20.57
N SER A 433 0.16 32.80 20.17
CA SER A 433 0.90 33.67 19.24
C SER A 433 0.17 33.77 17.89
N GLU A 434 0.36 34.89 17.19
CA GLU A 434 -0.32 35.12 15.91
C GLU A 434 0.07 34.10 14.83
N GLU A 435 1.30 33.59 14.86
CA GLU A 435 1.77 32.51 13.99
C GLU A 435 1.00 31.20 14.22
N LYS A 436 0.74 30.87 15.50
CA LYS A 436 -0.04 29.68 15.86
C LYS A 436 -1.51 29.85 15.50
N MET A 437 -2.08 31.05 15.67
CA MET A 437 -3.42 31.37 15.18
C MET A 437 -3.53 31.23 13.66
N TYR A 438 -2.51 31.69 12.92
CA TYR A 438 -2.49 31.56 11.46
C TYR A 438 -2.41 30.10 11.00
N TYR A 439 -1.60 29.28 11.68
CA TYR A 439 -1.53 27.85 11.43
C TYR A 439 -2.86 27.13 11.74
N GLU A 440 -3.47 27.41 12.91
CA GLU A 440 -4.78 26.85 13.28
C GLU A 440 -5.87 27.27 12.29
N PHE A 441 -5.83 28.52 11.81
CA PHE A 441 -6.73 29.03 10.79
C PHE A 441 -6.61 28.21 9.52
N LYS A 442 -5.42 28.13 8.88
CA LYS A 442 -5.23 27.35 7.64
C LYS A 442 -5.68 25.90 7.78
N THR A 443 -5.33 25.28 8.91
CA THR A 443 -5.67 23.88 9.19
C THR A 443 -7.17 23.64 9.29
N ARG A 444 -7.91 24.55 9.94
CA ARG A 444 -9.35 24.37 10.22
C ARG A 444 -10.27 24.98 9.16
N SER A 445 -9.83 26.04 8.49
CA SER A 445 -10.60 26.75 7.45
C SER A 445 -10.36 26.20 6.04
N GLY A 446 -9.30 25.40 5.84
CA GLY A 446 -8.96 24.84 4.53
C GLY A 446 -8.40 25.85 3.52
N PHE A 447 -7.96 27.02 3.99
CA PHE A 447 -7.35 28.11 3.19
C PHE A 447 -5.82 28.05 3.10
#